data_AF-A0A7S1GB70-F1
#
_entry.id   AF-A0A7S1GB70-F1
#
_cell.length_a   1.000
_cell.length_b   1.000
_cell.length_c   1.000
_cell.angle_alpha   90.00
_cell.angle_beta   90.00
_cell.angle_gamma   90.00
#
_symmetry.space_group_name_H-M   'P 1'
#
loop_
_entity.id
_entity.type
_entity.pdbx_description
1 polymer ?
#
loop_
_entity_poly.entity_id
_entity_poly.type
_entity_poly.pdbx_seq_one_letter_code
_entity_poly.pdbx_strand_id
1 'polypeptide(L)'
;EILAKWVVGVYQEASQGRKEALWSEKMAVASGLAALKKRATSTGAGNDAGGEESKSASATKSIPAKVESKPLASVMKRGVLPAFSVVAEQPLSAYSSLAAAGVPPKEIAAVLGCVSILLGEESSWPVARKLFAAPEATLIRMAKLNPAAVPRKVAKKTRKLVRMLDLVEKAKPLQIPAVLALAFWVEVVAHETKVAEADPKGK
;
A
#
# COMPACT_ATOMS: atom_id res chain seq x y z
N GLU A 1 -15.09 7.99 -13.15
CA GLU A 1 -13.81 8.69 -13.43
C GLU A 1 -13.22 9.42 -12.21
N ILE A 2 -13.99 10.23 -11.47
CA ILE A 2 -13.51 10.98 -10.28
C ILE A 2 -13.01 10.04 -9.16
N LEU A 3 -13.72 8.95 -8.87
CA LEU A 3 -13.27 7.94 -7.89
C LEU A 3 -12.03 7.19 -8.34
N ALA A 4 -11.88 6.92 -9.64
CA ALA A 4 -10.67 6.30 -10.18
C ALA A 4 -9.48 7.27 -10.04
N LYS A 5 -9.67 8.56 -10.34
CA LYS A 5 -8.68 9.61 -10.12
C LYS A 5 -8.34 9.82 -8.65
N TRP A 6 -9.31 9.66 -7.74
CA TRP A 6 -9.07 9.73 -6.29
C TRP A 6 -8.32 8.51 -5.77
N VAL A 7 -8.73 7.29 -6.13
CA VAL A 7 -8.02 6.05 -5.76
C VAL A 7 -6.61 6.04 -6.36
N VAL A 8 -6.45 6.45 -7.61
CA VAL A 8 -5.14 6.63 -8.24
C VAL A 8 -4.36 7.73 -7.54
N GLY A 9 -4.98 8.86 -7.17
CA GLY A 9 -4.32 9.96 -6.44
C GLY A 9 -3.82 9.52 -5.06
N VAL A 10 -4.71 8.96 -4.23
CA VAL A 10 -4.38 8.40 -2.91
C VAL A 10 -3.30 7.33 -3.02
N TYR A 11 -3.34 6.49 -4.06
CA TYR A 11 -2.32 5.47 -4.27
C TYR A 11 -0.99 6.03 -4.80
N GLN A 12 -1.02 6.97 -5.75
CA GLN A 12 0.16 7.55 -6.37
C GLN A 12 0.93 8.37 -5.34
N GLU A 13 0.21 9.15 -4.53
CA GLU A 13 0.74 9.79 -3.33
C GLU A 13 1.32 8.78 -2.32
N ALA A 14 0.69 7.61 -2.14
CA ALA A 14 1.17 6.57 -1.20
C ALA A 14 2.40 5.82 -1.71
N SER A 15 2.52 5.66 -3.04
CA SER A 15 3.67 5.10 -3.73
C SER A 15 4.86 6.06 -3.70
N GLN A 16 4.61 7.37 -3.89
CA GLN A 16 5.63 8.42 -3.81
C GLN A 16 6.19 8.54 -2.38
N GLY A 17 5.32 8.54 -1.37
CA GLY A 17 5.75 8.53 0.03
C GLY A 17 6.56 7.28 0.40
N ARG A 18 6.26 6.11 -0.18
CA ARG A 18 7.07 4.90 0.00
C ARG A 18 8.44 4.98 -0.66
N LYS A 19 8.53 5.57 -1.86
CA LYS A 19 9.82 5.79 -2.54
C LYS A 19 10.69 6.77 -1.76
N GLU A 20 10.13 7.87 -1.25
CA GLU A 20 10.86 8.86 -0.45
C GLU A 20 11.24 8.35 0.95
N ALA A 21 10.40 7.53 1.58
CA ALA A 21 10.73 6.87 2.84
C ALA A 21 11.86 5.84 2.67
N LEU A 22 11.79 5.01 1.62
CA LEU A 22 12.87 4.08 1.27
C LEU A 22 14.16 4.80 0.85
N TRP A 23 14.06 5.96 0.20
CA TRP A 23 15.22 6.78 -0.15
C TRP A 23 15.82 7.46 1.08
N SER A 24 15.00 7.99 1.98
CA SER A 24 15.44 8.59 3.25
C SER A 24 16.03 7.55 4.20
N GLU A 25 15.47 6.34 4.27
CA GLU A 25 16.01 5.23 5.05
C GLU A 25 17.34 4.76 4.45
N LYS A 26 17.45 4.63 3.12
CA LYS A 26 18.72 4.33 2.46
C LYS A 26 19.77 5.43 2.64
N MET A 27 19.38 6.70 2.60
CA MET A 27 20.27 7.84 2.82
C MET A 27 20.67 7.99 4.29
N ALA A 28 19.77 7.71 5.23
CA ALA A 28 20.06 7.69 6.66
C ALA A 28 20.98 6.51 7.03
N VAL A 29 20.77 5.33 6.43
CA VAL A 29 21.68 4.18 6.57
C VAL A 29 23.03 4.46 5.92
N ALA A 30 23.08 5.06 4.73
CA ALA A 30 24.33 5.44 4.08
C ALA A 30 25.09 6.54 4.85
N SER A 31 24.38 7.53 5.40
CA SER A 31 24.92 8.59 6.25
C SER A 31 25.40 8.04 7.60
N GLY A 32 24.65 7.13 8.20
CA GLY A 32 25.04 6.40 9.42
C GLY A 32 26.29 5.54 9.20
N LEU A 33 26.40 4.85 8.06
CA LEU A 33 27.58 4.07 7.69
C LEU A 33 28.80 4.98 7.44
N ALA A 34 28.61 6.15 6.83
CA ALA A 34 29.65 7.14 6.62
C ALA A 34 30.11 7.81 7.93
N ALA A 35 29.19 8.07 8.87
CA ALA A 35 29.50 8.57 10.21
C ALA A 35 30.24 7.53 11.05
N LEU A 36 29.87 6.25 10.96
CA LEU A 36 30.57 5.16 11.64
C LEU A 36 32.00 4.96 11.07
N LYS A 37 32.17 5.16 9.76
CA LYS A 37 33.49 5.09 9.10
C LYS A 37 34.38 6.30 9.41
N LYS A 38 33.82 7.50 9.57
CA LYS A 38 34.55 8.70 10.03
C LYS A 38 34.95 8.63 11.51
N ARG A 39 34.14 7.97 12.35
CA ARG A 39 34.43 7.81 13.79
C ARG A 39 35.60 6.86 14.08
N ALA A 40 36.00 6.04 13.11
CA ALA A 40 37.18 5.19 13.22
C ALA A 40 38.50 5.91 12.86
N THR A 41 38.48 7.17 12.41
CA THR A 41 39.68 7.83 11.85
C THR A 41 39.91 9.30 12.26
N SER A 42 39.22 9.87 13.26
CA SER A 42 39.53 11.25 13.68
C SER A 42 39.38 11.49 15.19
N THR A 43 40.47 11.26 15.91
CA THR A 43 40.84 12.07 17.07
C THR A 43 41.49 13.34 16.53
N GLY A 44 40.92 14.52 16.79
CA GLY A 44 41.60 15.79 16.50
C GLY A 44 40.69 16.99 16.23
N ALA A 45 40.59 17.86 17.24
CA ALA A 45 40.66 19.33 17.22
C ALA A 45 39.82 20.19 16.24
N GLY A 46 39.29 21.31 16.78
CA GLY A 46 39.20 22.59 16.05
C GLY A 46 37.90 23.40 16.23
N ASN A 47 38.04 24.63 16.73
CA ASN A 47 37.01 25.64 17.04
C ASN A 47 36.59 26.53 15.83
N ASP A 48 35.69 27.50 16.13
CA ASP A 48 35.39 28.78 15.45
C ASP A 48 34.37 28.76 14.30
N ALA A 49 33.58 29.80 13.99
CA ALA A 49 33.01 31.00 14.64
C ALA A 49 32.28 31.82 13.55
N GLY A 50 31.22 32.58 13.90
CA GLY A 50 30.67 33.74 13.15
C GLY A 50 29.91 33.44 11.84
N GLY A 51 28.92 34.22 11.36
CA GLY A 51 28.30 35.48 11.77
C GLY A 51 27.37 35.97 10.63
N GLU A 52 26.34 36.76 10.97
CA GLU A 52 25.64 37.84 10.21
C GLU A 52 25.12 37.58 8.77
N GLU A 53 24.17 38.30 8.16
CA GLU A 53 23.04 39.19 8.50
C GLU A 53 22.41 39.60 7.13
N SER A 54 21.07 39.78 7.04
CA SER A 54 20.26 40.58 6.06
C SER A 54 20.43 40.35 4.52
N LYS A 55 19.45 40.51 3.60
CA LYS A 55 18.32 41.46 3.47
C LYS A 55 17.38 41.09 2.28
N SER A 56 16.24 41.78 2.23
CA SER A 56 15.03 41.71 1.37
C SER A 56 15.15 41.76 -0.18
N ALA A 57 14.12 41.26 -0.89
CA ALA A 57 13.39 41.99 -1.95
C ALA A 57 12.11 41.26 -2.43
N SER A 58 11.18 42.05 -2.99
CA SER A 58 9.73 41.84 -3.10
C SER A 58 9.19 41.06 -4.31
N ALA A 59 7.99 40.50 -4.08
CA ALA A 59 6.79 40.45 -4.93
C ALA A 59 6.82 39.76 -6.31
N THR A 60 6.05 38.67 -6.44
CA THR A 60 5.08 38.52 -7.52
C THR A 60 3.96 37.55 -7.15
N LYS A 61 2.77 37.92 -7.61
CA LYS A 61 1.44 37.36 -7.40
C LYS A 61 1.31 35.97 -8.04
N SER A 62 0.91 34.94 -7.29
CA SER A 62 0.14 33.80 -7.79
C SER A 62 -0.40 32.96 -6.64
N ILE A 63 -1.72 32.77 -6.66
CA ILE A 63 -2.45 31.80 -5.83
C ILE A 63 -2.04 30.40 -6.31
N PRO A 64 -1.77 29.46 -5.39
CA PRO A 64 -2.39 28.16 -5.58
C PRO A 64 -3.01 27.65 -4.27
N ALA A 65 -4.09 26.90 -4.46
CA ALA A 65 -4.86 26.22 -3.45
C ALA A 65 -3.96 25.52 -2.41
N LYS A 66 -4.00 26.01 -1.18
CA LYS A 66 -3.49 25.28 -0.02
C LYS A 66 -4.50 24.21 0.35
N VAL A 67 -4.60 23.17 -0.48
CA VAL A 67 -5.03 21.86 -0.01
C VAL A 67 -3.86 21.35 0.80
N GLU A 68 -3.99 21.43 2.11
CA GLU A 68 -3.02 20.93 3.07
C GLU A 68 -2.91 19.41 2.89
N SER A 69 -1.97 19.01 2.02
CA SER A 69 -1.62 17.63 1.73
C SER A 69 -0.98 17.01 2.97
N LYS A 70 -1.85 16.45 3.81
CA LYS A 70 -1.49 15.70 5.03
C LYS A 70 -0.57 14.54 4.64
N PRO A 71 0.62 14.39 5.24
CA PRO A 71 1.61 13.40 4.79
C PRO A 71 1.08 11.97 4.93
N LEU A 72 1.22 11.18 3.86
CA LEU A 72 0.66 9.84 3.69
C LEU A 72 1.22 8.76 4.62
N ALA A 73 2.25 9.07 5.39
CA ALA A 73 2.62 8.29 6.57
C ALA A 73 1.43 8.14 7.55
N SER A 74 0.47 9.08 7.52
CA SER A 74 -0.78 9.01 8.29
C SER A 74 -1.83 8.08 7.66
N VAL A 75 -1.74 7.78 6.35
CA VAL A 75 -2.69 6.89 5.66
C VAL A 75 -2.36 5.42 5.92
N MET A 76 -1.07 5.06 6.02
CA MET A 76 -0.66 3.68 6.33
C MET A 76 -0.86 3.29 7.80
N LYS A 77 -1.19 4.23 8.70
CA LYS A 77 -1.67 3.93 10.06
C LYS A 77 -3.11 3.42 10.11
N ARG A 78 -3.79 3.29 8.96
CA ARG A 78 -5.25 3.11 8.93
C ARG A 78 -5.73 1.67 9.10
N GLY A 79 -4.86 0.66 9.03
CA GLY A 79 -5.29 -0.73 9.23
C GLY A 79 -6.23 -1.24 8.12
N VAL A 80 -6.80 -2.43 8.32
CA VAL A 80 -7.55 -3.13 7.26
C VAL A 80 -8.93 -2.54 6.99
N LEU A 81 -9.60 -1.97 7.99
CA LEU A 81 -10.97 -1.46 7.84
C LEU A 81 -11.08 -0.30 6.82
N PRO A 82 -10.19 0.71 6.82
CA PRO A 82 -10.22 1.78 5.84
C PRO A 82 -9.72 1.36 4.45
N ALA A 83 -8.91 0.29 4.36
CA ALA A 83 -8.61 -0.30 3.06
C ALA A 83 -9.84 -1.04 2.51
N PHE A 84 -10.62 -1.69 3.39
CA PHE A 84 -11.85 -2.36 3.01
C PHE A 84 -12.97 -1.38 2.63
N SER A 85 -13.04 -0.19 3.23
CA SER A 85 -14.06 0.80 2.84
C SER A 85 -13.97 1.17 1.35
N VAL A 86 -12.75 1.28 0.80
CA VAL A 86 -12.53 1.55 -0.63
C VAL A 86 -13.09 0.41 -1.51
N VAL A 87 -13.01 -0.83 -1.03
CA VAL A 87 -13.61 -2.01 -1.67
C VAL A 87 -15.14 -1.93 -1.56
N ALA A 88 -15.67 -1.63 -0.37
CA ALA A 88 -17.10 -1.56 -0.11
C ALA A 88 -17.83 -0.44 -0.89
N GLU A 89 -17.13 0.64 -1.23
CA GLU A 89 -17.66 1.75 -2.04
C GLU A 89 -17.87 1.41 -3.51
N GLN A 90 -17.30 0.31 -4.00
CA GLN A 90 -17.49 -0.09 -5.40
C GLN A 90 -18.87 -0.75 -5.59
N PRO A 91 -19.53 -0.52 -6.74
CA PRO A 91 -20.82 -1.15 -7.00
C PRO A 91 -20.68 -2.67 -7.09
N LEU A 92 -21.63 -3.41 -6.52
CA LEU A 92 -21.63 -4.88 -6.54
C LEU A 92 -21.56 -5.44 -7.96
N SER A 93 -22.18 -4.76 -8.93
CA SER A 93 -22.13 -5.14 -10.35
C SER A 93 -20.71 -5.13 -10.93
N ALA A 94 -19.79 -4.29 -10.42
CA ALA A 94 -18.40 -4.30 -10.86
C ALA A 94 -17.72 -5.62 -10.48
N TYR A 95 -17.99 -6.15 -9.28
CA TYR A 95 -17.46 -7.43 -8.84
C TYR A 95 -18.05 -8.61 -9.61
N SER A 96 -19.36 -8.61 -9.84
CA SER A 96 -20.01 -9.64 -10.67
C SER A 96 -19.47 -9.63 -12.10
N SER A 97 -19.19 -8.45 -12.66
CA SER A 97 -18.62 -8.31 -14.01
C SER A 97 -17.21 -8.90 -14.12
N LEU A 98 -16.40 -8.82 -13.05
CA LEU A 98 -15.09 -9.48 -13.01
C LEU A 98 -15.23 -11.01 -13.11
N ALA A 99 -16.23 -11.58 -12.46
CA ALA A 99 -16.51 -13.02 -12.51
C ALA A 99 -17.20 -13.48 -13.81
N ALA A 100 -17.81 -12.56 -14.57
CA ALA A 100 -18.48 -12.90 -15.83
C ALA A 100 -17.49 -13.25 -16.96
N ALA A 101 -16.25 -12.75 -16.90
CA ALA A 101 -15.22 -13.05 -17.89
C ALA A 101 -14.88 -14.54 -17.93
N GLY A 102 -14.88 -15.15 -19.12
CA GLY A 102 -14.47 -16.55 -19.28
C GLY A 102 -12.99 -16.75 -18.92
N VAL A 103 -12.12 -15.94 -19.53
CA VAL A 103 -10.67 -15.91 -19.27
C VAL A 103 -10.28 -14.47 -18.91
N PRO A 104 -9.95 -14.18 -17.65
CA PRO A 104 -9.56 -12.83 -17.24
C PRO A 104 -8.09 -12.55 -17.60
N PRO A 105 -7.73 -11.26 -17.74
CA PRO A 105 -6.34 -10.83 -17.69
C PRO A 105 -5.60 -11.42 -16.48
N LYS A 106 -4.30 -11.69 -16.64
CA LYS A 106 -3.46 -12.34 -15.61
C LYS A 106 -3.46 -11.54 -14.30
N GLU A 107 -3.49 -10.23 -14.41
CA GLU A 107 -3.49 -9.27 -13.31
C GLU A 107 -4.78 -9.37 -12.50
N ILE A 108 -5.94 -9.47 -13.16
CA ILE A 108 -7.23 -9.67 -12.51
C ILE A 108 -7.25 -11.04 -11.81
N ALA A 109 -6.86 -12.10 -12.51
CA ALA A 109 -6.77 -13.44 -11.92
C ALA A 109 -5.86 -13.49 -10.69
N ALA A 110 -4.73 -12.78 -10.74
CA ALA A 110 -3.79 -12.67 -9.62
C ALA A 110 -4.40 -11.97 -8.41
N VAL A 111 -5.07 -10.83 -8.61
CA VAL A 111 -5.71 -10.07 -7.53
C VAL A 111 -6.80 -10.90 -6.87
N LEU A 112 -7.75 -11.44 -7.63
CA LEU A 112 -8.83 -12.26 -7.06
C LEU A 112 -8.30 -13.58 -6.46
N GLY A 113 -7.24 -14.16 -7.04
CA GLY A 113 -6.57 -15.32 -6.47
C GLY A 113 -5.95 -15.04 -5.10
N CYS A 114 -5.38 -13.85 -4.90
CA CYS A 114 -4.86 -13.44 -3.59
C CYS A 114 -5.97 -13.22 -2.57
N VAL A 115 -7.10 -12.64 -2.99
CA VAL A 115 -8.31 -12.54 -2.13
C VAL A 115 -8.78 -13.93 -1.73
N SER A 116 -8.85 -14.87 -2.68
CA SER A 116 -9.26 -16.26 -2.43
C SER A 116 -8.37 -16.93 -1.38
N ILE A 117 -7.04 -16.79 -1.51
CA ILE A 117 -6.07 -17.29 -0.52
C ILE A 117 -6.34 -16.71 0.87
N LEU A 118 -6.54 -15.39 0.97
CA LEU A 118 -6.79 -14.72 2.24
C LEU A 118 -8.10 -15.17 2.89
N LEU A 119 -9.10 -15.55 2.09
CA LEU A 119 -10.36 -16.10 2.57
C LEU A 119 -10.29 -17.61 2.89
N GLY A 120 -9.13 -18.24 2.75
CA GLY A 120 -8.90 -19.66 3.07
C GLY A 120 -9.13 -20.61 1.89
N GLU A 121 -9.29 -20.09 0.68
CA GLU A 121 -9.61 -20.86 -0.52
C GLU A 121 -8.36 -21.05 -1.41
N GLU A 122 -8.47 -21.90 -2.43
CA GLU A 122 -7.40 -22.11 -3.39
C GLU A 122 -7.18 -20.90 -4.32
N SER A 123 -5.93 -20.72 -4.74
CA SER A 123 -5.54 -19.67 -5.69
C SER A 123 -5.75 -20.12 -7.13
N SER A 124 -6.99 -20.41 -7.50
CA SER A 124 -7.36 -20.80 -8.86
C SER A 124 -8.44 -19.88 -9.41
N TRP A 125 -8.42 -19.64 -10.73
CA TRP A 125 -9.43 -18.80 -11.37
C TRP A 125 -10.87 -19.31 -11.16
N PRO A 126 -11.17 -20.62 -11.29
CA PRO A 126 -12.53 -21.10 -11.06
C PRO A 126 -13.06 -20.83 -9.65
N VAL A 127 -12.21 -20.97 -8.63
CA VAL A 127 -12.56 -20.69 -7.23
C VAL A 127 -12.79 -19.20 -7.02
N ALA A 128 -11.85 -18.36 -7.49
CA ALA A 128 -11.97 -16.92 -7.45
C ALA A 128 -13.24 -16.43 -8.16
N ARG A 129 -13.52 -16.95 -9.36
CA ARG A 129 -14.73 -16.65 -10.13
C ARG A 129 -15.99 -17.02 -9.36
N LYS A 130 -16.03 -18.20 -8.73
CA LYS A 130 -17.17 -18.65 -7.93
C LYS A 130 -17.42 -17.74 -6.73
N LEU A 131 -16.38 -17.30 -6.03
CA LEU A 131 -16.51 -16.34 -4.92
C LEU A 131 -17.12 -15.02 -5.39
N PHE A 132 -16.63 -14.49 -6.49
CA PHE A 132 -17.08 -13.19 -7.01
C PHE A 132 -18.36 -13.26 -7.86
N ALA A 133 -18.87 -14.46 -8.16
CA ALA A 133 -20.22 -14.65 -8.69
C ALA A 133 -21.30 -14.31 -7.64
N ALA A 134 -20.96 -14.42 -6.35
CA ALA A 134 -21.79 -13.97 -5.22
C ALA A 134 -21.02 -12.91 -4.41
N PRO A 135 -20.85 -11.69 -4.96
CA PRO A 135 -19.93 -10.70 -4.41
C PRO A 135 -20.30 -10.25 -2.99
N GLU A 136 -21.58 -10.18 -2.66
CA GLU A 136 -22.05 -9.77 -1.32
C GLU A 136 -21.51 -10.69 -0.22
N ALA A 137 -21.69 -12.01 -0.38
CA ALA A 137 -21.18 -12.99 0.58
C ALA A 137 -19.66 -12.91 0.72
N THR A 138 -18.95 -12.69 -0.38
CA THR A 138 -17.49 -12.55 -0.40
C THR A 138 -17.04 -11.28 0.31
N LEU A 139 -17.69 -10.14 0.07
CA LEU A 139 -17.38 -8.88 0.74
C LEU A 139 -17.64 -8.95 2.25
N ILE A 140 -18.70 -9.62 2.69
CA ILE A 140 -18.96 -9.87 4.12
C ILE A 140 -17.82 -10.69 4.76
N ARG A 141 -17.32 -11.72 4.06
CA ARG A 141 -16.16 -12.50 4.53
C ARG A 141 -14.90 -11.62 4.62
N MET A 142 -14.66 -10.77 3.62
CA MET A 142 -13.53 -9.84 3.61
C MET A 142 -13.61 -8.83 4.76
N ALA A 143 -14.79 -8.28 5.04
CA ALA A 143 -15.02 -7.33 6.14
C ALA A 143 -14.70 -7.94 7.52
N LYS A 144 -14.97 -9.24 7.67
CA LYS A 144 -14.74 -10.00 8.92
C LYS A 144 -13.31 -10.52 9.05
N LEU A 145 -12.46 -10.36 8.04
CA LEU A 145 -11.10 -10.90 8.05
C LEU A 145 -10.24 -10.15 9.08
N ASN A 146 -9.80 -10.85 10.12
CA ASN A 146 -8.81 -10.35 11.05
C ASN A 146 -7.39 -10.77 10.60
N PRO A 147 -6.49 -9.83 10.24
CA PRO A 147 -5.12 -10.15 9.79
C PRO A 147 -4.32 -10.96 10.79
N ALA A 148 -4.51 -10.72 12.09
CA ALA A 148 -3.79 -11.46 13.14
C ALA A 148 -4.23 -12.93 13.24
N ALA A 149 -5.44 -13.25 12.76
CA ALA A 149 -5.97 -14.61 12.74
C ALA A 149 -5.61 -15.37 11.44
N VAL A 150 -5.01 -14.72 10.45
CA VAL A 150 -4.64 -15.36 9.18
C VAL A 150 -3.52 -16.38 9.42
N PRO A 151 -3.65 -17.65 8.98
CA PRO A 151 -2.62 -18.65 9.17
C PRO A 151 -1.27 -18.22 8.57
N ARG A 152 -0.17 -18.44 9.31
CA ARG A 152 1.18 -18.02 8.88
C ARG A 152 1.56 -18.50 7.46
N LYS A 153 1.16 -19.73 7.08
CA LYS A 153 1.38 -20.28 5.74
C LYS A 153 0.67 -19.45 4.65
N VAL A 154 -0.58 -19.08 4.91
CA VAL A 154 -1.41 -18.24 4.03
C VAL A 154 -0.79 -16.84 3.92
N ALA A 155 -0.49 -16.20 5.06
CA ALA A 155 0.15 -14.89 5.09
C ALA A 155 1.48 -14.85 4.32
N LYS A 156 2.34 -15.85 4.51
CA LYS A 156 3.62 -15.96 3.78
C LYS A 156 3.41 -16.14 2.28
N LYS A 157 2.45 -16.97 1.86
CA LYS A 157 2.10 -17.16 0.44
C LYS A 157 1.57 -15.87 -0.17
N THR A 158 0.63 -15.19 0.47
CA THR A 158 0.07 -13.91 -0.01
C THR A 158 1.15 -12.85 -0.12
N ARG A 159 2.00 -12.65 0.91
CA ARG A 159 3.11 -11.68 0.85
C ARG A 159 4.08 -11.98 -0.29
N LYS A 160 4.40 -13.26 -0.53
CA LYS A 160 5.26 -13.65 -1.66
C LYS A 160 4.62 -13.25 -2.99
N LEU A 161 3.33 -13.53 -3.17
CA LEU A 161 2.60 -13.18 -4.39
C LEU A 161 2.49 -11.67 -4.60
N VAL A 162 2.16 -10.90 -3.55
CA VAL A 162 2.11 -9.43 -3.60
C VAL A 162 3.43 -8.85 -4.09
N ARG A 163 4.58 -9.33 -3.56
CA ARG A 163 5.91 -8.85 -3.98
C ARG A 163 6.29 -9.29 -5.39
N MET A 164 5.99 -10.53 -5.76
CA MET A 164 6.35 -11.07 -7.08
C MET A 164 5.54 -10.43 -8.20
N LEU A 165 4.27 -10.12 -7.92
CA LEU A 165 3.33 -9.65 -8.93
C LEU A 165 3.19 -8.14 -8.92
N ASP A 166 3.69 -7.44 -7.89
CA ASP A 166 3.52 -6.00 -7.72
C ASP A 166 2.05 -5.59 -7.98
N LEU A 167 1.13 -6.25 -7.26
CA LEU A 167 -0.28 -6.37 -7.64
C LEU A 167 -0.93 -5.03 -7.97
N VAL A 168 -0.61 -3.99 -7.21
CA VAL A 168 -1.25 -2.69 -7.40
C VAL A 168 -0.67 -1.95 -8.59
N GLU A 169 0.66 -1.95 -8.78
CA GLU A 169 1.27 -1.36 -9.96
C GLU A 169 0.80 -2.05 -11.24
N LYS A 170 0.58 -3.37 -11.21
CA LYS A 170 -0.02 -4.12 -12.33
C LYS A 170 -1.52 -3.92 -12.50
N ALA A 171 -2.24 -3.54 -11.46
CA ALA A 171 -3.66 -3.24 -11.54
C ALA A 171 -3.95 -1.83 -12.11
N LYS A 172 -3.02 -0.88 -11.98
CA LYS A 172 -3.19 0.51 -12.48
C LYS A 172 -3.51 0.61 -13.97
N PRO A 173 -2.78 -0.08 -14.88
CA PRO A 173 -3.02 0.07 -16.32
C PRO A 173 -4.39 -0.44 -16.75
N LEU A 174 -5.02 -1.33 -15.96
CA LEU A 174 -6.35 -1.85 -16.25
C LEU A 174 -7.43 -0.77 -16.12
N GLN A 175 -7.19 0.27 -15.30
CA GLN A 175 -8.15 1.33 -14.99
C GLN A 175 -9.52 0.81 -14.50
N ILE A 176 -9.56 -0.38 -13.90
CA ILE A 176 -10.77 -0.96 -13.29
C ILE A 176 -10.73 -0.66 -11.79
N PRO A 177 -11.58 0.25 -11.27
CA PRO A 177 -11.50 0.69 -9.88
C PRO A 177 -11.66 -0.44 -8.87
N ALA A 178 -12.55 -1.40 -9.13
CA ALA A 178 -12.74 -2.58 -8.29
C ALA A 178 -11.48 -3.44 -8.16
N VAL A 179 -10.72 -3.64 -9.24
CA VAL A 179 -9.48 -4.43 -9.20
C VAL A 179 -8.41 -3.69 -8.42
N LEU A 180 -8.30 -2.37 -8.59
CA LEU A 180 -7.38 -1.53 -7.83
C LEU A 180 -7.69 -1.53 -6.33
N ALA A 181 -8.96 -1.38 -5.96
CA ALA A 181 -9.41 -1.42 -4.57
C ALA A 181 -9.07 -2.77 -3.93
N LEU A 182 -9.33 -3.88 -4.62
CA LEU A 182 -8.97 -5.23 -4.16
C LEU A 182 -7.46 -5.41 -4.02
N ALA A 183 -6.67 -4.98 -5.00
CA ALA A 183 -5.21 -5.08 -4.96
C ALA A 183 -4.64 -4.31 -3.77
N PHE A 184 -5.14 -3.10 -3.53
CA PHE A 184 -4.75 -2.27 -2.39
C PHE A 184 -5.11 -2.93 -1.06
N TRP A 185 -6.34 -3.43 -0.92
CA TRP A 185 -6.77 -4.15 0.28
C TRP A 185 -5.90 -5.38 0.57
N VAL A 186 -5.59 -6.19 -0.45
CA VAL A 186 -4.69 -7.34 -0.31
C VAL A 186 -3.30 -6.91 0.18
N GLU A 187 -2.76 -5.81 -0.35
CA GLU A 187 -1.46 -5.29 0.05
C GLU A 187 -1.45 -4.86 1.54
N VAL A 188 -2.50 -4.16 1.98
CA VAL A 188 -2.65 -3.74 3.38
C VAL A 188 -2.79 -4.95 4.31
N VAL A 189 -3.65 -5.92 3.99
CA VAL A 189 -3.79 -7.15 4.78
C VAL A 189 -2.45 -7.88 4.88
N ALA A 190 -1.75 -8.04 3.75
CA ALA A 190 -0.45 -8.69 3.70
C ALA A 190 0.61 -7.96 4.56
N HIS A 191 0.56 -6.62 4.64
CA HIS A 191 1.41 -5.84 5.52
C HIS A 191 1.07 -6.07 7.00
N GLU A 192 -0.21 -5.98 7.38
CA GLU A 192 -0.67 -6.16 8.75
C GLU A 192 -0.36 -7.56 9.30
N THR A 193 -0.49 -8.60 8.47
CA THR A 193 -0.08 -9.96 8.87
C THR A 193 1.42 -10.07 9.20
N LYS A 194 2.27 -9.19 8.65
CA LYS A 194 3.71 -9.17 8.96
C LYS A 194 3.96 -8.52 10.31
N VAL A 195 3.23 -7.44 10.60
CA VAL A 195 3.32 -6.71 11.88
C VAL A 195 2.88 -7.61 13.03
N ALA A 196 1.75 -8.30 12.87
CA ALA A 196 1.23 -9.23 13.88
C ALA A 196 2.16 -10.44 14.15
N GLU A 197 3.01 -10.83 13.19
CA GLU A 197 3.99 -11.90 13.38
C GLU A 197 5.23 -11.43 14.16
N ALA A 198 5.56 -10.13 14.06
CA ALA A 198 6.73 -9.54 14.71
C ALA A 198 6.51 -9.25 16.21
N ASP A 199 5.25 -9.19 16.66
CA ASP A 199 4.90 -8.99 18.07
C ASP A 199 4.19 -10.22 18.68
N PRO A 200 4.94 -11.30 19.00
CA PRO A 200 4.36 -12.49 19.61
C PRO A 200 3.99 -12.30 21.10
N LYS A 201 4.24 -11.14 21.72
CA LYS A 201 4.14 -10.94 23.18
C LYS A 201 2.91 -10.16 23.65
N GLY A 202 2.02 -9.72 22.74
CA GLY A 202 0.81 -8.97 23.08
C GLY A 202 -0.46 -9.80 23.34
N LYS A 203 -0.35 -10.95 24.03
CA LYS A 203 -1.51 -11.73 24.49
C LYS A 203 -1.44 -11.98 25.98
#